data_AF-A0AAW7IBU1-F1
#
_entry.id   AF-A0AAW7IBU1-F1
#
_cell.length_a   1.000
_cell.length_b   1.000
_cell.length_c   1.000
_cell.angle_alpha   90.00
_cell.angle_beta   90.00
_cell.angle_gamma   90.00
#
_symmetry.space_group_name_H-M   'P 1'
#
loop_
_entity.id
_entity.type
_entity.pdbx_description
1 polymer ?
#
loop_
_entity_poly.entity_id
_entity_poly.type
_entity_poly.pdbx_seq_one_letter_code
_entity_poly.pdbx_strand_id
1 'polypeptide(L)'
;MIIQTFHDLTVELLAVLEDRTIAEREDKIERFTQLIDQRDELLSQIKPPFTGEEQQLGRATMLLNEQVDRMLYLQKLEIKRDIQEINKKKKSSNKYTNPYESLSIDGMFYDKRN
;
A
#
# COMPACT_ATOMS: atom_id res chain seq x y z
N MET A 1 8.56 20.62 21.02
CA MET A 1 9.57 20.98 19.99
C MET A 1 9.23 20.22 18.72
N ILE A 2 9.38 20.83 17.53
CA ILE A 2 8.94 20.22 16.25
C ILE A 2 9.61 18.85 16.00
N ILE A 3 10.90 18.73 16.30
CA ILE A 3 11.65 17.47 16.15
C ILE A 3 11.12 16.38 17.08
N GLN A 4 10.71 16.73 18.30
CA GLN A 4 10.06 15.79 19.22
C GLN A 4 8.72 15.29 18.65
N THR A 5 7.89 16.21 18.17
CA THR A 5 6.61 15.83 17.55
C THR A 5 6.82 14.93 16.33
N PHE A 6 7.80 15.23 15.48
CA PHE A 6 8.13 14.40 14.33
C PHE A 6 8.65 13.00 14.73
N HIS A 7 9.46 12.93 15.79
CA HIS A 7 9.89 11.67 16.38
C HIS A 7 8.70 10.86 16.88
N ASP A 8 7.79 11.47 17.65
CA ASP A 8 6.64 10.79 18.25
C ASP A 8 5.70 10.24 17.18
N LEU A 9 5.43 11.02 16.12
CA LEU A 9 4.66 10.53 14.97
C LEU A 9 5.36 9.39 14.23
N THR A 10 6.69 9.39 14.19
CA THR A 10 7.47 8.28 13.58
C THR A 10 7.35 7.00 14.40
N VAL A 11 7.39 7.11 15.74
CA VAL A 11 7.16 5.97 16.66
C VAL A 11 5.73 5.45 16.51
N GLU A 12 4.73 6.34 16.45
CA GLU A 12 3.34 5.96 16.29
C GLU A 12 3.09 5.25 14.94
N LEU A 13 3.63 5.81 13.86
CA LEU A 13 3.55 5.20 12.53
C LEU A 13 4.14 3.79 12.52
N LEU A 14 5.28 3.61 13.19
CA LEU A 14 5.90 2.30 13.30
C LEU A 14 5.01 1.31 14.07
N ALA A 15 4.42 1.74 15.19
CA ALA A 15 3.50 0.90 15.97
C ALA A 15 2.27 0.48 15.15
N VAL A 16 1.67 1.40 14.39
CA VAL A 16 0.53 1.09 13.50
C VAL A 16 0.95 0.09 12.41
N LEU A 17 2.12 0.26 11.81
CA LEU A 17 2.61 -0.66 10.78
C LEU A 17 2.87 -2.06 11.36
N GLU A 18 3.39 -2.17 12.58
CA GLU A 18 3.69 -3.43 13.27
C GLU A 18 2.45 -4.13 13.82
N ASP A 19 1.40 -3.38 14.13
CA ASP A 19 0.18 -3.93 14.71
C ASP A 19 -0.55 -4.86 13.72
N ARG A 20 -0.56 -6.16 14.06
CA ARG A 20 -1.26 -7.22 13.30
C ARG A 20 -2.69 -7.45 13.81
N THR A 21 -3.11 -6.77 14.86
CA THR A 21 -4.40 -6.94 15.52
C THR A 21 -5.49 -6.01 14.98
N ILE A 22 -5.11 -4.96 14.23
CA ILE A 22 -6.06 -4.11 13.50
C ILE A 22 -6.79 -4.98 12.48
N ALA A 23 -8.01 -5.39 12.84
CA ALA A 23 -8.83 -6.33 12.08
C ALA A 23 -9.27 -5.75 10.73
N GLU A 24 -9.49 -4.43 10.69
CA GLU A 24 -9.94 -3.72 9.51
C GLU A 24 -8.75 -3.12 8.76
N ARG A 25 -8.43 -3.75 7.61
CA ARG A 25 -7.37 -3.29 6.71
C ARG A 25 -7.55 -1.84 6.27
N GLU A 26 -8.80 -1.39 6.11
CA GLU A 26 -9.14 -0.02 5.70
C GLU A 26 -8.78 0.99 6.79
N ASP A 27 -9.16 0.74 8.05
CA ASP A 27 -8.82 1.59 9.19
C ASP A 27 -7.31 1.70 9.38
N LYS A 28 -6.58 0.59 9.20
CA LYS A 28 -5.11 0.59 9.25
C LYS A 28 -4.51 1.49 8.17
N ILE A 29 -5.04 1.41 6.94
CA ILE A 29 -4.59 2.24 5.81
C ILE A 29 -4.85 3.71 6.08
N GLU A 30 -6.07 4.05 6.49
CA GLU A 30 -6.42 5.43 6.83
C GLU A 30 -5.49 5.98 7.91
N ARG A 31 -5.24 5.19 8.97
CA ARG A 31 -4.41 5.63 10.08
C ARG A 31 -2.96 5.91 9.68
N PHE A 32 -2.30 4.99 8.97
CA PHE A 32 -0.91 5.25 8.57
C PHE A 32 -0.82 6.34 7.50
N THR A 33 -1.83 6.50 6.62
CA THR A 33 -1.87 7.60 5.65
C THR A 33 -1.94 8.96 6.36
N GLN A 34 -2.84 9.12 7.34
CA GLN A 34 -2.92 10.34 8.15
C GLN A 34 -1.59 10.66 8.84
N LEU A 35 -0.91 9.64 9.40
CA LEU A 35 0.39 9.82 10.06
C LEU A 35 1.49 10.23 9.08
N ILE A 36 1.47 9.71 7.84
CA ILE A 36 2.41 10.13 6.79
C ILE A 36 2.19 11.61 6.43
N ASP A 37 0.94 12.02 6.23
CA ASP A 37 0.60 13.40 5.86
C ASP A 37 1.03 14.39 6.95
N GLN A 38 0.73 14.09 8.22
CA GLN A 38 1.15 14.91 9.37
C GLN A 38 2.68 15.03 9.47
N ARG A 39 3.40 13.95 9.16
CA ARG A 39 4.88 13.97 9.17
C ARG A 39 5.45 14.82 8.05
N ASP A 40 4.85 14.79 6.86
CA ASP A 40 5.29 15.60 5.71
C ASP A 40 5.14 17.10 6.00
N GLU A 41 4.02 17.50 6.61
CA GLU A 41 3.78 18.87 7.05
C GLU A 41 4.85 19.36 8.04
N LEU A 42 5.22 18.53 9.03
CA LEU A 42 6.26 18.86 10.01
C LEU A 42 7.65 18.89 9.39
N LEU A 43 7.95 17.99 8.45
CA LEU A 43 9.28 17.90 7.82
C LEU A 43 9.67 19.21 7.13
N SER A 44 8.71 19.90 6.50
CA SER A 44 8.90 21.21 5.85
C SER A 44 9.31 22.33 6.82
N GLN A 45 9.04 22.14 8.12
CA GLN A 45 9.25 23.12 9.19
C GLN A 45 10.53 22.86 9.98
N ILE A 46 11.15 21.68 9.86
CA ILE A 46 12.40 21.35 10.54
C ILE A 46 13.56 22.07 9.84
N LYS A 47 14.07 23.14 10.48
CA LYS A 47 15.15 23.99 9.95
C LYS A 47 16.18 24.32 11.04
N PRO A 48 17.46 24.49 10.68
CA PRO A 48 18.50 24.87 11.62
C PRO A 48 18.33 26.32 12.12
N PRO A 49 18.99 26.71 13.22
CA PRO A 49 19.95 25.93 14.02
C PRO A 49 19.27 24.93 14.98
N PHE A 50 19.94 23.80 15.24
CA PHE A 50 19.46 22.76 16.16
C PHE A 50 20.29 22.73 17.44
N THR A 51 19.63 22.49 18.56
CA THR A 51 20.28 22.18 19.85
C THR A 51 20.93 20.80 19.84
N GLY A 52 21.82 20.53 20.80
CA GLY A 52 22.47 19.21 20.92
C GLY A 52 21.46 18.08 21.17
N GLU A 53 20.42 18.34 21.97
CA GLU A 53 19.31 17.41 22.24
C GLU A 53 18.51 17.11 20.97
N GLU A 54 18.17 18.15 20.20
CA GLU A 54 17.46 18.00 18.93
C GLU A 54 18.26 17.21 17.90
N GLN A 55 19.58 17.41 17.82
CA GLN A 55 20.44 16.62 16.94
C GLN A 55 20.49 15.15 17.37
N GLN A 56 20.55 14.87 18.67
CA GLN A 56 20.54 13.50 19.18
C GLN A 56 19.21 12.81 18.88
N LEU A 57 18.10 13.50 19.12
CA LEU A 57 16.76 12.99 18.84
C LEU A 57 16.52 12.79 17.34
N GLY A 58 16.98 13.74 16.51
CA GLY A 58 16.92 13.63 15.06
C GLY A 58 17.65 12.38 14.55
N ARG A 59 18.85 12.10 15.07
CA ARG A 59 19.60 10.86 14.73
C ARG A 59 18.85 9.59 15.13
N ALA A 60 18.26 9.55 16.32
CA ALA A 60 17.42 8.42 16.74
C ALA A 60 16.20 8.25 15.82
N THR A 61 15.57 9.37 15.44
CA THR A 61 14.42 9.37 14.53
C THR A 61 14.77 8.83 13.15
N MET A 62 15.96 9.13 12.62
CA MET A 62 16.39 8.60 11.31
C MET A 62 16.47 7.07 11.30
N LEU A 63 16.91 6.44 12.39
CA LEU A 63 16.95 4.98 12.51
C LEU A 63 15.53 4.37 12.49
N LEU A 64 14.58 5.00 13.19
CA LEU A 64 13.18 4.59 13.13
C LEU A 64 12.59 4.78 11.74
N ASN A 65 13.00 5.85 11.05
CA ASN A 65 12.53 6.14 9.70
C ASN A 65 12.95 5.07 8.69
N GLU A 66 14.17 4.55 8.79
CA GLU A 66 14.61 3.42 7.97
C GLU A 66 13.76 2.16 8.19
N GLN A 67 13.28 1.94 9.42
CA GLN A 67 12.39 0.83 9.73
C GLN A 67 11.00 1.05 9.11
N VAL A 68 10.45 2.25 9.24
CA VAL A 68 9.20 2.66 8.59
C VAL A 68 9.27 2.44 7.07
N ASP A 69 10.36 2.86 6.42
CA ASP A 69 10.54 2.71 4.96
C ASP A 69 10.52 1.24 4.53
N ARG A 70 11.21 0.36 5.28
CA ARG A 70 11.21 -1.08 5.02
C ARG A 70 9.80 -1.67 5.16
N MET A 71 9.05 -1.27 6.18
CA MET A 71 7.71 -1.79 6.43
C MET A 71 6.71 -1.33 5.38
N LEU A 72 6.73 -0.04 5.00
CA LEU A 72 5.89 0.49 3.93
C LEU A 72 6.20 -0.19 2.59
N TYR A 73 7.48 -0.47 2.32
CA TYR A 73 7.87 -1.23 1.13
C TYR A 73 7.28 -2.65 1.11
N LEU A 74 7.35 -3.37 2.24
CA LEU A 74 6.72 -4.69 2.36
C LEU A 74 5.21 -4.63 2.18
N GLN A 75 4.54 -3.64 2.78
CA GLN A 75 3.10 -3.43 2.62
C GLN A 75 2.73 -3.17 1.15
N LYS A 76 3.52 -2.36 0.45
CA LYS A 76 3.36 -2.10 -0.99
C LYS A 76 3.50 -3.36 -1.83
N LEU A 77 4.46 -4.23 -1.51
CA LEU A 77 4.64 -5.51 -2.21
C LEU A 77 3.45 -6.44 -2.00
N GLU A 78 2.92 -6.51 -0.78
CA GLU A 78 1.72 -7.29 -0.46
C GLU A 78 0.50 -6.80 -1.27
N ILE A 79 0.22 -5.49 -1.24
CA ILE A 79 -0.86 -4.88 -2.02
C ILE A 79 -0.71 -5.20 -3.52
N LYS A 80 0.52 -5.11 -4.06
CA LYS A 80 0.79 -5.44 -5.47
C LYS A 80 0.48 -6.90 -5.78
N ARG A 81 0.81 -7.83 -4.88
CA ARG A 81 0.49 -9.26 -5.03
C ARG A 81 -1.02 -9.47 -5.05
N ASP A 82 -1.76 -8.85 -4.14
CA ASP A 82 -3.22 -8.97 -4.06
C ASP A 82 -3.90 -8.50 -5.35
N ILE A 83 -3.46 -7.37 -5.90
CA ILE A 83 -3.95 -6.84 -7.19
C ILE A 83 -3.71 -7.85 -8.33
N GLN A 84 -2.52 -8.46 -8.36
CA GLN A 84 -2.20 -9.46 -9.38
C GLN A 84 -3.08 -10.72 -9.25
N GLU A 85 -3.36 -11.16 -8.04
CA GLU A 85 -4.23 -12.31 -7.78
C GLU A 85 -5.69 -12.03 -8.17
N ILE A 86 -6.23 -10.86 -7.83
CA ILE A 86 -7.57 -10.43 -8.25
C ILE A 86 -7.66 -10.43 -9.79
N ASN A 87 -6.66 -9.89 -10.47
CA ASN A 87 -6.62 -9.85 -11.94
C ASN A 87 -6.52 -11.25 -12.57
N LYS A 88 -5.75 -12.17 -11.96
CA LYS A 88 -5.69 -13.57 -12.39
C LYS A 88 -7.04 -14.26 -12.22
N LYS A 89 -7.70 -14.09 -11.07
CA LYS A 89 -9.05 -14.65 -10.81
C LYS A 89 -10.07 -14.15 -11.82
N LYS A 90 -10.09 -12.84 -12.13
CA LYS A 90 -10.98 -12.27 -13.18
C LYS A 90 -10.73 -12.88 -14.56
N LYS A 91 -9.47 -13.00 -14.97
CA LYS A 91 -9.10 -13.62 -16.26
C LYS A 91 -9.49 -15.09 -16.33
N SER A 92 -9.28 -15.85 -15.26
CA SER A 92 -9.69 -17.25 -15.19
C SER A 92 -11.21 -17.39 -15.20
N SER A 93 -11.95 -16.57 -14.45
CA SER A 93 -13.42 -16.57 -14.45
C SER A 93 -14.00 -16.30 -15.84
N ASN A 94 -13.51 -15.28 -16.55
CA ASN A 94 -13.98 -14.95 -17.90
C ASN A 94 -13.73 -16.07 -18.93
N LYS A 95 -12.69 -16.91 -18.75
CA LYS A 95 -12.42 -18.05 -19.63
C LYS A 95 -13.42 -19.20 -19.48
N TYR A 96 -14.08 -19.32 -18.32
CA TYR A 96 -15.08 -20.36 -18.07
C TYR A 96 -16.51 -19.90 -18.36
N THR A 97 -16.78 -18.59 -18.36
CA THR A 97 -18.12 -18.06 -18.62
C THR A 97 -18.47 -17.95 -20.11
N ASN A 98 -17.51 -18.07 -21.04
CA ASN A 98 -17.80 -17.95 -22.47
C ASN A 98 -17.19 -19.08 -23.36
N PRO A 99 -17.64 -20.35 -23.22
CA PRO A 99 -17.20 -21.45 -24.09
C PRO A 99 -17.69 -21.35 -25.55
N TYR A 100 -18.53 -20.36 -25.90
CA TYR A 100 -19.18 -20.25 -27.21
C TYR A 100 -18.80 -18.99 -28.00
N GLU A 101 -17.97 -18.09 -27.46
CA GLU A 101 -17.61 -16.84 -28.16
C GLU A 101 -16.70 -17.07 -29.37
N SER A 102 -16.02 -18.22 -29.46
CA SER A 102 -15.15 -18.59 -30.57
C SER A 102 -15.74 -19.63 -31.54
N LEU A 103 -17.05 -19.88 -31.50
CA LEU A 103 -17.72 -20.56 -32.62
C LEU A 103 -18.08 -19.50 -33.66
N SER A 104 -17.07 -19.08 -34.42
CA SER A 104 -17.32 -18.58 -35.77
C SER A 104 -18.15 -19.63 -36.49
N ILE A 105 -19.45 -19.36 -36.66
CA ILE A 105 -20.37 -20.16 -37.45
C ILE A 105 -19.93 -20.00 -38.90
N ASP A 106 -18.90 -20.73 -39.31
CA ASP A 106 -18.76 -21.19 -40.68
C ASP A 106 -19.53 -22.51 -40.80
N GLY A 107 -20.81 -22.44 -40.41
CA GLY A 107 -21.77 -23.53 -40.50
C GLY A 107 -22.33 -23.60 -41.91
N MET A 108 -21.47 -23.83 -42.90
CA MET A 108 -21.95 -24.37 -44.18
C MET A 108 -22.44 -25.78 -43.91
N PHE A 109 -23.75 -26.01 -44.09
CA PHE A 109 -24.38 -27.19 -44.72
C PHE A 109 -25.87 -27.20 -44.36
N TYR A 110 -26.72 -26.86 -45.33
CA TYR A 110 -28.01 -27.54 -45.50
C TYR A 110 -28.29 -27.66 -47.00
N ASP A 111 -28.07 -28.87 -47.50
CA ASP A 111 -28.67 -29.36 -48.74
C ASP A 111 -30.20 -29.30 -48.56
N LYS A 112 -30.87 -28.45 -49.34
CA LYS A 112 -32.32 -28.48 -49.47
C LYS A 112 -32.67 -28.79 -50.91
N ARG A 113 -33.01 -30.07 -51.12
CA ARG A 113 -33.85 -30.56 -52.20
C ARG A 113 -35.05 -29.62 -52.43
N ASN A 114 -35.17 -29.13 -53.66
CA ASN A 114 -36.38 -29.17 -54.49
C ASN A 114 -35.98 -28.91 -55.95
#